data_AF-A0A382TV71-F1
#
_entry.id   AF-A0A382TV71-F1
#
_cell.length_a   1.000
_cell.length_b   1.000
_cell.length_c   1.000
_cell.angle_alpha   90.00
_cell.angle_beta   90.00
_cell.angle_gamma   90.00
#
_symmetry.space_group_name_H-M   'P 1'
#
loop_
_entity.id
_entity.type
_entity.pdbx_description
1 polymer ?
#
loop_
_entity_poly.entity_id
_entity_poly.type
_entity_poly.pdbx_seq_one_letter_code
_entity_poly.pdbx_strand_id
1 'polypeptide(L)'
;MSMINIHDAAWNLYQSHPDLKNFAKWPDDLTNSNLPSRMIPATKLVESFPLNGTTETNPLIEAIKTNVDLIHWKRTYTEEEVGYDFRNRYGYFELFGPTGHFNSTQLRGFIGFWGNELTYDW
;
A
#
# COMPACT_ATOMS: atom_id res chain seq x y z
N MET A 1 -14.06 5.28 -8.60
CA MET A 1 -12.93 4.78 -7.78
C MET A 1 -11.86 4.27 -8.73
N SER A 2 -10.59 4.58 -8.50
CA SER A 2 -9.47 4.27 -9.40
C SER A 2 -8.15 4.24 -8.62
N MET A 3 -7.22 3.36 -9.03
CA MET A 3 -5.86 3.30 -8.47
C MET A 3 -5.09 4.62 -8.60
N ILE A 4 -5.47 5.48 -9.56
CA ILE A 4 -4.87 6.82 -9.70
C ILE A 4 -5.09 7.68 -8.46
N ASN A 5 -6.19 7.50 -7.74
CA ASN A 5 -6.47 8.26 -6.52
C ASN A 5 -5.43 7.97 -5.42
N ILE A 6 -5.02 6.70 -5.29
CA ILE A 6 -3.98 6.29 -4.33
C ILE A 6 -2.62 6.84 -4.79
N HIS A 7 -2.32 6.74 -6.10
CA HIS A 7 -1.10 7.30 -6.67
C HIS A 7 -0.97 8.81 -6.40
N ASP A 8 -2.01 9.59 -6.71
CA ASP A 8 -1.97 11.04 -6.60
C ASP A 8 -1.85 11.47 -5.13
N ALA A 9 -2.51 10.77 -4.22
CA ALA A 9 -2.36 11.01 -2.79
C ALA A 9 -0.93 10.70 -2.29
N ALA A 10 -0.32 9.62 -2.78
CA ALA A 10 1.06 9.26 -2.45
C ALA A 10 2.07 10.26 -3.05
N TRP A 11 1.83 10.74 -4.27
CA TRP A 11 2.61 11.79 -4.90
C TRP A 11 2.54 13.10 -4.11
N ASN A 12 1.35 13.52 -3.69
CA ASN A 12 1.17 14.71 -2.88
C ASN A 12 1.88 14.60 -1.52
N LEU A 13 1.83 13.42 -0.89
CA LEU A 13 2.58 13.14 0.34
C LEU A 13 4.09 13.24 0.12
N TYR A 14 4.60 12.62 -0.96
CA TYR A 14 6.00 12.76 -1.37
C TYR A 14 6.40 14.23 -1.56
N GLN A 15 5.52 15.04 -2.16
CA GLN A 15 5.81 16.46 -2.38
C GLN A 15 5.94 17.27 -1.09
N SER A 16 5.23 16.89 -0.02
CA SER A 16 5.26 17.60 1.25
C SER A 16 6.32 17.08 2.25
N HIS A 17 6.98 15.95 1.97
CA HIS A 17 7.91 15.30 2.90
C HIS A 17 9.36 15.32 2.41
N PRO A 18 10.25 16.15 3.02
CA PRO A 18 11.65 16.23 2.65
C PRO A 18 12.39 14.89 2.72
N ASP A 19 12.10 14.07 3.71
CA ASP A 19 12.78 12.77 3.88
C ASP A 19 12.49 11.81 2.72
N LEU A 20 11.26 11.80 2.21
CA LEU A 20 10.91 10.98 1.04
C LEU A 20 11.66 11.48 -0.21
N LYS A 21 11.77 12.80 -0.39
CA LYS A 21 12.53 13.41 -1.50
C LYS A 21 14.03 13.15 -1.39
N ASN A 22 14.56 13.18 -0.18
CA ASN A 22 15.98 12.95 0.09
C ASN A 22 16.35 11.47 -0.11
N PHE A 23 15.40 10.56 0.11
CA PHE A 23 15.60 9.14 -0.11
C PHE A 23 15.74 8.80 -1.61
N ALA A 24 14.79 9.24 -2.43
CA ALA A 24 14.82 9.01 -3.87
C ALA A 24 13.93 10.01 -4.63
N LYS A 25 14.26 10.29 -5.89
CA LYS A 25 13.37 11.02 -6.80
C LYS A 25 12.13 10.16 -7.09
N TRP A 26 10.95 10.77 -7.11
CA TRP A 26 9.75 10.11 -7.59
C TRP A 26 9.91 9.65 -9.05
N PRO A 27 9.48 8.43 -9.40
CA PRO A 27 9.63 7.91 -10.75
C PRO A 27 8.89 8.73 -11.80
N ASP A 28 9.55 8.98 -12.94
CA ASP A 28 8.93 9.60 -14.12
C ASP A 28 8.64 8.60 -15.25
N ASP A 29 8.85 7.31 -15.01
CA ASP A 29 8.57 6.19 -15.92
C ASP A 29 7.29 5.40 -15.58
N LEU A 30 6.42 5.94 -14.72
CA LEU A 30 5.22 5.25 -14.25
C LEU A 30 4.24 4.97 -15.40
N THR A 31 3.90 3.70 -15.57
CA THR A 31 2.93 3.23 -16.56
C THR A 31 1.90 2.32 -15.91
N ASN A 32 0.62 2.45 -16.25
CA ASN A 32 -0.43 1.59 -15.69
C ASN A 32 -0.24 0.14 -16.13
N SER A 33 -0.12 -0.78 -15.16
CA SER A 33 0.11 -2.21 -15.40
C SER A 33 -1.18 -3.00 -15.67
N ASN A 34 -2.37 -2.39 -15.53
CA ASN A 34 -3.68 -3.05 -15.56
C ASN A 34 -3.77 -4.27 -14.63
N LEU A 35 -3.12 -4.18 -13.46
CA LEU A 35 -3.06 -5.28 -12.50
C LEU A 35 -4.48 -5.54 -11.94
N PRO A 36 -5.00 -6.78 -12.01
CA PRO A 36 -6.34 -7.07 -11.51
C PRO A 36 -6.36 -6.98 -9.98
N SER A 37 -7.51 -6.61 -9.42
CA SER A 37 -7.66 -6.58 -7.97
C SER A 37 -7.57 -7.99 -7.37
N ARG A 38 -7.14 -8.06 -6.11
CA ARG A 38 -7.05 -9.29 -5.34
C ARG A 38 -7.30 -8.96 -3.88
N MET A 39 -8.47 -9.32 -3.38
CA MET A 39 -8.79 -9.14 -1.96
C MET A 39 -8.16 -10.24 -1.10
N ILE A 40 -7.87 -9.89 0.15
CA ILE A 40 -7.43 -10.80 1.22
C ILE A 40 -8.26 -10.52 2.48
N PRO A 41 -8.21 -11.36 3.53
CA PRO A 41 -8.97 -11.11 4.76
C PRO A 41 -8.69 -9.74 5.39
N ALA A 42 -7.43 -9.26 5.35
CA ALA A 42 -7.04 -7.95 5.86
C ALA A 42 -7.67 -6.76 5.09
N THR A 43 -8.17 -6.95 3.86
CA THR A 43 -8.84 -5.90 3.07
C THR A 43 -10.01 -5.28 3.84
N LYS A 44 -10.79 -6.09 4.57
CA LYS A 44 -11.91 -5.58 5.39
C LYS A 44 -11.44 -4.73 6.57
N LEU A 45 -10.30 -5.09 7.16
CA LEU A 45 -9.71 -4.34 8.28
C LEU A 45 -9.19 -2.99 7.82
N VAL A 46 -8.64 -2.94 6.60
CA VAL A 46 -8.18 -1.68 5.97
C VAL A 46 -9.38 -0.81 5.63
N GLU A 47 -10.44 -1.37 5.03
CA GLU A 47 -11.68 -0.63 4.73
C GLU A 47 -12.26 0.07 5.97
N SER A 48 -12.32 -0.66 7.08
CA SER A 48 -12.84 -0.15 8.36
C SER A 48 -11.74 0.43 9.27
N PHE A 49 -10.58 0.84 8.73
CA PHE A 49 -9.47 1.29 9.54
C PHE A 49 -9.86 2.52 10.39
N PRO A 50 -9.82 2.44 11.73
CA PRO A 50 -10.44 3.43 12.60
C PRO A 50 -9.53 4.62 12.90
N LEU A 51 -8.23 4.51 12.61
CA LEU A 51 -7.26 5.55 12.93
C LEU A 51 -7.14 6.52 11.77
N ASN A 52 -7.06 7.80 12.12
CA ASN A 52 -6.70 8.86 11.20
C ASN A 52 -5.19 9.08 11.23
N GLY A 53 -4.65 9.55 10.10
CA GLY A 53 -3.29 10.07 10.05
C GLY A 53 -3.21 11.50 10.58
N THR A 54 -2.04 12.12 10.38
CA THR A 54 -1.88 13.57 10.46
C THR A 54 -2.58 14.26 9.28
N THR A 55 -2.67 15.59 9.30
CA THR A 55 -3.19 16.39 8.18
C THR A 55 -2.57 16.01 6.84
N GLU A 56 -1.27 15.70 6.83
CA GLU A 56 -0.50 15.40 5.63
C GLU A 56 -0.70 13.95 5.15
N THR A 57 -0.88 13.00 6.07
CA THR A 57 -0.95 11.55 5.76
C THR A 57 -2.37 11.04 5.58
N ASN A 58 -3.36 11.70 6.21
CA ASN A 58 -4.76 11.28 6.16
C ASN A 58 -5.34 11.20 4.73
N PRO A 59 -5.01 12.10 3.78
CA PRO A 59 -5.48 11.96 2.40
C PRO A 59 -5.09 10.64 1.73
N LEU A 60 -3.88 10.14 2.00
CA LEU A 60 -3.45 8.84 1.48
C LEU A 60 -4.19 7.69 2.16
N ILE A 61 -4.39 7.75 3.48
CA ILE A 61 -5.16 6.74 4.23
C ILE A 61 -6.59 6.63 3.69
N GLU A 62 -7.28 7.76 3.51
CA GLU A 62 -8.64 7.78 2.97
C GLU A 62 -8.71 7.31 1.51
N ALA A 63 -7.71 7.65 0.69
CA ALA A 63 -7.62 7.15 -0.67
C ALA A 63 -7.48 5.61 -0.71
N ILE A 64 -6.68 5.03 0.19
CA ILE A 64 -6.52 3.57 0.29
C ILE A 64 -7.84 2.93 0.75
N LYS A 65 -8.46 3.43 1.83
CA LYS A 65 -9.74 2.93 2.35
C LYS A 65 -10.84 2.91 1.29
N THR A 66 -10.97 4.01 0.56
CA THR A 66 -12.03 4.20 -0.43
C THR A 66 -11.82 3.36 -1.70
N ASN A 67 -10.60 2.93 -2.01
CA ASN A 67 -10.31 2.18 -3.25
C ASN A 67 -9.75 0.77 -2.94
N VAL A 68 -10.07 0.24 -1.74
CA VAL A 68 -9.47 -0.97 -1.19
C VAL A 68 -9.76 -2.23 -2.02
N ASP A 69 -10.89 -2.23 -2.73
CA ASP A 69 -11.41 -3.29 -3.60
C ASP A 69 -10.73 -3.35 -4.97
N LEU A 70 -10.03 -2.28 -5.37
CA LEU A 70 -9.24 -2.21 -6.60
C LEU A 70 -7.81 -2.72 -6.43
N ILE A 71 -7.36 -2.86 -5.18
CA ILE A 71 -5.97 -3.18 -4.87
C ILE A 71 -5.68 -4.68 -5.08
N HIS A 72 -4.51 -4.97 -5.68
CA HIS A 72 -3.92 -6.31 -5.69
C HIS A 72 -3.14 -6.57 -4.40
N TRP A 73 -3.83 -7.07 -3.38
CA TRP A 73 -3.19 -7.38 -2.09
C TRP A 73 -2.31 -8.63 -2.19
N LYS A 74 -1.17 -8.60 -1.49
CA LYS A 74 -0.17 -9.66 -1.38
C LYS A 74 0.01 -10.06 0.09
N ARG A 75 0.35 -11.34 0.28
CA ARG A 75 0.75 -11.97 1.55
C ARG A 75 1.87 -12.92 1.16
N THR A 76 3.11 -12.46 1.25
CA THR A 76 4.28 -13.20 0.75
C THR A 76 4.58 -14.42 1.61
N TYR A 77 4.53 -14.25 2.93
CA TYR A 77 4.83 -15.29 3.90
C TYR A 77 3.76 -16.37 3.95
N THR A 78 4.19 -17.62 4.00
CA THR A 78 3.40 -18.83 4.22
C THR A 78 2.86 -18.91 5.65
N GLU A 79 1.96 -19.86 5.91
CA GLU A 79 1.41 -20.02 7.26
C GLU A 79 2.44 -20.57 8.24
N GLU A 80 3.37 -21.38 7.74
CA GLU A 80 4.47 -21.94 8.49
C GLU A 80 5.47 -20.86 8.96
N GLU A 81 5.62 -19.77 8.19
CA GLU A 81 6.53 -18.67 8.52
C GLU A 81 5.98 -17.70 9.55
N VAL A 82 4.68 -17.35 9.48
CA VAL A 82 4.11 -16.26 10.30
C VAL A 82 2.82 -16.62 11.03
N GLY A 83 2.31 -17.83 10.83
CA GLY A 83 1.06 -18.30 11.43
C GLY A 83 -0.21 -17.83 10.72
N TYR A 84 -1.31 -18.53 11.03
CA TYR A 84 -2.62 -18.31 10.44
C TYR A 84 -3.18 -16.90 10.75
N ASP A 85 -3.06 -16.46 12.01
CA ASP A 85 -3.61 -15.19 12.45
C ASP A 85 -2.93 -13.99 11.75
N PHE A 86 -1.60 -14.00 11.67
CA PHE A 86 -0.83 -13.00 10.94
C PHE A 86 -1.31 -12.91 9.49
N ARG A 87 -1.41 -14.04 8.78
CA ARG A 87 -1.88 -14.07 7.38
C ARG A 87 -3.30 -13.54 7.17
N ASN A 88 -4.13 -13.50 8.19
CA ASN A 88 -5.49 -12.97 8.08
C ASN A 88 -5.58 -11.49 8.44
N ARG A 89 -4.63 -10.96 9.22
CA ARG A 89 -4.65 -9.58 9.70
C ARG A 89 -3.51 -8.71 9.15
N TYR A 90 -2.66 -9.28 8.29
CA TYR A 90 -1.61 -8.61 7.54
C TYR A 90 -1.87 -8.65 6.03
N GLY A 91 -1.42 -7.60 5.35
CA GLY A 91 -1.12 -7.65 3.93
C GLY A 91 -0.47 -6.38 3.45
N TYR A 92 0.00 -6.42 2.22
CA TYR A 92 0.57 -5.25 1.56
C TYR A 92 0.21 -5.24 0.08
N PHE A 93 0.44 -4.12 -0.58
CA PHE A 93 0.47 -4.08 -2.03
C PHE A 93 1.60 -3.19 -2.52
N GLU A 94 1.97 -3.40 -3.77
CA GLU A 94 2.95 -2.59 -4.46
C GLU A 94 2.19 -1.54 -5.29
N LEU A 95 2.27 -0.29 -4.86
CA LEU A 95 1.66 0.82 -5.60
C LEU A 95 2.39 1.00 -6.92
N PHE A 96 3.72 1.13 -6.86
CA PHE A 96 4.57 1.23 -8.04
C PHE A 96 5.86 0.43 -7.91
N GLY A 97 6.41 0.04 -9.06
CA GLY A 97 7.62 -0.76 -9.19
C GLY A 97 7.44 -1.89 -10.21
N PRO A 98 8.38 -2.84 -10.31
CA PRO A 98 8.39 -3.85 -11.38
C PRO A 98 7.15 -4.76 -11.41
N THR A 99 6.44 -4.88 -10.28
CA THR A 99 5.21 -5.70 -10.19
C THR A 99 4.06 -4.96 -9.49
N GLY A 100 4.08 -3.63 -9.57
CA GLY A 100 3.08 -2.74 -8.99
C GLY A 100 1.91 -2.44 -9.92
N HIS A 101 0.91 -1.73 -9.38
CA HIS A 101 -0.18 -1.17 -10.19
C HIS A 101 0.31 -0.17 -11.23
N PHE A 102 1.39 0.54 -10.90
CA PHE A 102 2.16 1.36 -11.84
C PHE A 102 3.55 0.76 -12.03
N ASN A 103 3.84 0.24 -13.22
CA ASN A 103 5.15 -0.30 -13.54
C ASN A 103 6.19 0.83 -13.54
N SER A 104 7.32 0.58 -12.88
CA SER A 104 8.50 1.45 -12.86
C SER A 104 9.75 0.62 -12.61
N THR A 105 10.86 1.06 -13.20
CA THR A 105 12.20 0.51 -12.96
C THR A 105 13.06 1.41 -12.07
N GLN A 106 12.57 2.61 -11.72
CA GLN A 106 13.34 3.63 -11.01
C GLN A 106 13.20 3.52 -9.48
N LEU A 107 12.02 3.13 -8.98
CA LEU A 107 11.75 3.02 -7.55
C LEU A 107 10.64 2.01 -7.29
N ARG A 108 10.55 1.51 -6.06
CA ARG A 108 9.48 0.63 -5.60
C ARG A 108 8.80 1.21 -4.37
N GLY A 109 7.48 1.33 -4.42
CA GLY A 109 6.66 1.88 -3.35
C GLY A 109 5.61 0.87 -2.91
N PHE A 110 5.62 0.52 -1.63
CA PHE A 110 4.67 -0.40 -1.03
C PHE A 110 3.86 0.27 0.06
N ILE A 111 2.65 -0.24 0.27
CA ILE A 111 1.80 0.09 1.41
C ILE A 111 1.52 -1.22 2.13
N GLY A 112 1.96 -1.31 3.38
CA GLY A 112 1.75 -2.46 4.25
C GLY A 112 0.79 -2.13 5.38
N PHE A 113 -0.04 -3.10 5.74
CA PHE A 113 -0.97 -3.03 6.86
C PHE A 113 -0.75 -4.23 7.76
N TRP A 114 -0.62 -3.97 9.06
CA TRP A 114 -0.60 -4.96 10.12
C TRP A 114 -1.70 -4.62 11.12
N GLY A 115 -2.58 -5.59 11.39
CA GLY A 115 -3.56 -5.48 12.47
C GLY A 115 -2.91 -5.44 13.85
N ASN A 116 -3.70 -5.09 14.86
CA ASN A 116 -3.24 -4.95 16.25
C ASN A 116 -2.50 -6.20 16.76
N GLU A 117 -1.48 -6.04 17.60
CA GLU A 117 -0.79 -7.16 18.28
C GLU A 117 -0.24 -8.24 17.33
N LEU A 118 0.25 -7.83 16.15
CA LEU A 118 1.06 -8.70 15.29
C LEU A 118 2.55 -8.45 15.55
N THR A 119 3.32 -9.53 15.70
CA THR A 119 4.78 -9.49 15.72
C THR A 119 5.30 -9.84 14.34
N TYR A 120 6.12 -8.97 13.76
CA TYR A 120 6.85 -9.24 12.53
C TYR A 120 8.34 -9.33 12.88
N ASP A 121 8.82 -10.57 13.04
CA ASP A 121 10.18 -10.86 13.48
C ASP A 121 11.24 -10.48 12.43
N TRP A 122 12.49 -10.44 12.89
CA TRP A 122 13.68 -10.10 12.11
C TRP A 122 14.08 -11.18 11.10
#